data_AF-A0A4V1TC83-F1
#
_entry.id   AF-A0A4V1TC83-F1
#
_cell.length_a   1.000
_cell.length_b   1.000
_cell.length_c   1.000
_cell.angle_alpha   90.00
_cell.angle_beta   90.00
_cell.angle_gamma   90.00
#
_symmetry.space_group_name_H-M   'P 1'
#
loop_
_entity.id
_entity.type
_entity.pdbx_description
1 polymer ?
#
loop_
_entity_poly.entity_id
_entity_poly.type
_entity_poly.pdbx_seq_one_letter_code
_entity_poly.pdbx_strand_id
1 'polypeptide(L)' 'VDLSPIPGSITYKGQPHTRLKNAPVGSRIPHEFRNQFGERISETYVIEPDRSLRIIDRHRIDGPFDD' A
#
# COMPACT_ATOMS: atom_id res chain seq x y z
N VAL A 1 7.14 6.17 14.34
CA VAL A 1 7.68 4.90 13.82
C VAL A 1 7.50 4.90 12.32
N ASP A 2 8.59 4.77 11.56
CA ASP A 2 8.52 4.70 10.10
C ASP A 2 8.03 3.30 9.70
N LEU A 3 6.93 3.21 8.97
CA LEU A 3 6.38 1.93 8.55
C LEU A 3 7.23 1.39 7.40
N SER A 4 8.17 0.51 7.72
CA SER A 4 8.97 -0.14 6.69
C SER A 4 8.06 -0.93 5.73
N PRO A 5 8.34 -0.87 4.42
CA PRO A 5 7.58 -1.61 3.42
C PRO A 5 7.73 -3.11 3.65
N ILE A 6 6.61 -3.84 3.57
CA ILE A 6 6.60 -5.29 3.73
C ILE A 6 6.54 -5.98 2.36
N PRO A 7 6.93 -7.26 2.25
CA PRO A 7 6.79 -8.01 1.01
C PRO A 7 5.35 -7.95 0.47
N GLY A 8 5.18 -7.27 -0.67
CA GLY A 8 3.90 -7.03 -1.34
C GLY A 8 3.39 -5.58 -1.31
N SER A 9 3.98 -4.69 -0.51
CA SER A 9 3.75 -3.24 -0.56
C SER A 9 4.19 -2.65 -1.91
N ILE A 10 3.53 -1.59 -2.37
CA ILE A 10 3.91 -0.87 -3.62
C ILE A 10 5.33 -0.29 -3.50
N THR A 11 5.70 0.16 -2.31
CA THR A 11 7.02 0.72 -2.00
C THR A 11 8.07 -0.36 -1.70
N TYR A 12 7.71 -1.64 -1.75
CA TYR A 12 8.65 -2.75 -1.56
C TYR A 12 9.44 -3.02 -2.85
N LYS A 13 10.76 -2.76 -2.79
CA LYS A 13 11.78 -3.00 -3.83
C LYS A 13 11.30 -3.01 -5.29
N GLY A 14 11.41 -1.86 -5.96
CA GLY A 14 11.52 -1.79 -7.42
C GLY A 14 10.27 -2.17 -8.22
N GLN A 15 9.09 -2.23 -7.61
CA GLN A 15 7.85 -2.46 -8.36
C GLN A 15 7.57 -1.31 -9.34
N PRO A 16 7.09 -1.62 -10.56
CA PRO A 16 6.75 -0.60 -11.54
C PRO A 16 5.56 0.23 -11.06
N HIS A 17 5.83 1.45 -10.59
CA HIS A 17 4.87 2.51 -10.32
C HIS A 17 4.10 3.02 -11.57
N THR A 18 4.04 2.23 -12.64
CA THR A 18 3.48 2.66 -13.94
C THR A 18 2.01 3.04 -13.85
N ARG A 19 1.27 2.52 -12.86
CA ARG A 19 -0.13 2.89 -12.59
C ARG A 19 -0.32 4.21 -11.82
N LEU A 20 0.75 4.83 -11.32
CA LEU A 20 0.69 6.08 -10.54
C LEU A 20 0.97 7.35 -11.33
N LYS A 21 1.38 7.26 -12.60
CA LYS A 21 1.82 8.42 -13.39
C LYS A 21 0.76 9.49 -13.65
N ASN A 22 -0.53 9.21 -13.42
CA ASN A 22 -1.64 10.11 -13.75
C ASN A 22 -2.43 10.63 -12.54
N ALA A 23 -2.08 10.23 -11.31
CA ALA A 23 -2.82 10.66 -10.13
C ALA A 23 -2.23 11.97 -9.56
N PRO A 24 -3.07 12.98 -9.23
CA PRO A 24 -2.60 14.24 -8.66
C PRO A 24 -1.97 14.03 -7.28
N VAL A 25 -1.02 14.91 -6.91
CA VAL A 25 -0.45 14.97 -5.56
C VAL A 25 -1.57 15.09 -4.53
N GLY A 26 -1.46 14.32 -3.44
CA GLY A 26 -2.50 14.18 -2.41
C GLY A 26 -3.54 13.09 -2.71
N SER A 27 -3.48 12.44 -3.89
CA SER A 27 -4.36 11.29 -4.17
C SER A 27 -4.06 10.13 -3.24
N ARG A 28 -5.13 9.48 -2.80
CA ARG A 28 -5.09 8.27 -1.99
C ARG A 28 -5.24 7.03 -2.88
N ILE A 29 -4.23 6.16 -2.84
CA ILE A 29 -4.15 4.92 -3.60
C ILE A 29 -4.36 3.76 -2.62
N PRO A 30 -5.52 3.09 -2.63
CA PRO A 30 -5.69 1.84 -1.90
C PRO A 30 -4.97 0.70 -2.63
N HIS A 31 -4.32 -0.18 -1.87
CA HIS A 31 -3.63 -1.36 -2.41
C HIS A 31 -3.73 -2.52 -1.44
N GLU A 32 -4.31 -3.59 -1.94
CA GLU A 32 -4.55 -4.82 -1.19
C GLU A 32 -3.64 -5.91 -1.73
N PHE A 33 -2.94 -6.61 -0.85
CA PHE A 33 -2.05 -7.69 -1.22
C PHE A 33 -2.02 -8.78 -0.14
N ARG A 34 -1.56 -9.97 -0.52
CA ARG A 34 -1.24 -11.02 0.44
C ARG A 34 0.23 -10.96 0.80
N ASN A 35 0.52 -10.89 2.09
CA ASN A 35 1.90 -10.95 2.56
C ASN A 35 2.45 -12.39 2.49
N GLN A 36 3.73 -12.55 2.84
CA GLN A 36 4.40 -13.85 2.87
C GLN A 36 3.80 -14.87 3.85
N PHE A 37 3.03 -14.41 4.83
CA PHE A 37 2.34 -15.24 5.83
C PHE A 37 0.92 -15.65 5.38
N GLY A 38 0.50 -15.24 4.17
CA GLY A 38 -0.84 -15.50 3.63
C GLY A 38 -1.92 -14.55 4.13
N GLU A 39 -1.56 -13.54 4.91
CA GLU A 39 -2.46 -12.54 5.46
C GLU A 39 -2.79 -11.49 4.38
N ARG A 40 -4.06 -11.12 4.25
CA ARG A 40 -4.46 -10.00 3.40
C ARG A 40 -4.19 -8.70 4.15
N ILE A 41 -3.45 -7.81 3.52
CA ILE A 41 -3.12 -6.50 4.04
C ILE A 41 -3.70 -5.47 3.07
N SER A 42 -4.38 -4.47 3.60
CA SER A 42 -4.77 -3.26 2.89
C SER A 42 -3.86 -2.12 3.30
N GLU A 43 -3.23 -1.47 2.33
CA GLU A 43 -2.43 -0.28 2.53
C GLU A 43 -3.01 0.88 1.73
N THR A 44 -3.24 2.00 2.40
CA THR A 44 -3.57 3.26 1.73
C THR A 44 -2.33 4.12 1.64
N TYR A 45 -1.99 4.49 0.41
CA TYR A 45 -0.86 5.35 0.11
C TYR A 45 -1.35 6.75 -0.27
N VAL A 46 -0.58 7.78 0.04
CA VAL A 46 -0.77 9.13 -0.49
C VAL A 46 0.39 9.49 -1.39
N ILE A 47 0.08 10.19 -2.49
CA ILE A 47 1.09 10.73 -3.41
C ILE A 47 1.63 12.03 -2.82
N GLU A 48 2.90 12.01 -2.42
CA GLU A 48 3.63 13.18 -1.94
C GLU A 48 3.97 14.13 -3.11
N PRO A 49 4.30 15.41 -2.86
CA PRO A 49 4.69 16.36 -3.90
C PRO A 49 5.94 15.93 -4.70
N ASP A 50 6.82 15.15 -4.08
CA ASP A 50 7.96 14.48 -4.70
C ASP A 50 7.58 13.30 -5.62
N ARG A 51 6.27 12.98 -5.73
CA ARG A 51 5.72 11.77 -6.37
C ARG A 51 6.12 10.45 -5.71
N SER A 52 6.73 10.54 -4.53
CA SER A 52 6.90 9.41 -3.62
C SER A 52 5.56 8.96 -3.03
N LEU A 53 5.46 7.68 -2.72
CA LEU A 53 4.31 7.11 -2.03
C LEU A 53 4.59 7.02 -0.55
N ARG A 54 3.70 7.60 0.25
CA ARG A 54 3.73 7.47 1.70
C ARG A 54 2.56 6.63 2.18
N ILE A 55 2.83 5.62 2.99
CA ILE A 55 1.80 4.83 3.64
C ILE A 55 1.16 5.70 4.72
N ILE A 56 -0.15 5.96 4.61
CA ILE A 56 -0.93 6.70 5.61
C ILE A 56 -1.82 5.78 6.44
N ASP A 57 -2.16 4.61 5.91
CA ASP A 57 -2.96 3.61 6.60
C ASP A 57 -2.49 2.20 6.20
N ARG A 58 -2.46 1.30 7.18
CA ARG A 58 -2.21 -0.12 6.96
C ARG A 58 -3.02 -0.93 7.95
N HIS A 59 -3.88 -1.81 7.45
CA HIS A 59 -4.64 -2.74 8.28
C HIS A 59 -4.67 -4.12 7.65
N ARG A 60 -4.81 -5.14 8.51
CA ARG A 60 -5.06 -6.50 8.06
C ARG A 60 -6.53 -6.59 7.69
N ILE A 61 -6.80 -7.18 6.53
CA ILE A 61 -8.14 -7.61 6.16
C ILE A 61 -8.24 -9.05 6.61
N ASP A 62 -8.55 -9.28 7.88
CA ASP A 62 -9.26 -10.48 8.26
C ASP A 62 -10.57 -10.49 7.47
N GLY A 63 -10.74 -11.49 6.60
CA GLY A 63 -12.06 -11.72 6.00
C GLY A 63 -13.07 -11.85 7.14
N PRO A 64 -14.34 -11.44 6.94
CA PRO A 64 -15.34 -11.52 7.99
C PRO A 64 -15.25 -12.92 8.58
N PHE A 65 -15.03 -12.96 9.88
CA PHE A 65 -15.17 -14.15 10.71
C PHE A 65 -16.49 -14.79 10.27
N ASP A 66 -16.42 -15.87 9.49
CA ASP A 66 -17.57 -16.71 9.21
C ASP A 66 -17.85 -17.37 10.57
N ASP A 67 -18.96 -16.96 11.18
CA ASP A 67 -19.47 -17.33 12.51
C ASP A 67 -19.45 -18.84 12.78
#